data_AF-A0A349Z6C2-F1
#
_entry.id   AF-A0A349Z6C2-F1
#
_cell.length_a   1.000
_cell.length_b   1.000
_cell.length_c   1.000
_cell.angle_alpha   90.00
_cell.angle_beta   90.00
_cell.angle_gamma   90.00
#
_symmetry.space_group_name_H-M   'P 1'
#
loop_
_entity.id
_entity.type
_entity.pdbx_description
1 polymer ?
#
loop_
_entity_poly.entity_id
_entity_poly.type
_entity_poly.pdbx_seq_one_letter_code
_entity_poly.pdbx_strand_id
1 'polypeptide(L)'
;GQGVFQARVDVADAGFTFAPDWPALADLNMRLMFENESLTMTSPASQLMDIELSDLYARIPRLSGSSVLTIDAKGQGSGEQVAALMRNSGLKDSLGKILTQDVVVNGPIASEVKLEIPLNGKDVKATGIARLDGNQVKVSSLDLMFDQASGAVGFSNANISIDGLTASLFGQPVAVELAGNQLSDEYLLDIELSGNWAAQPLIEKVNPAFADYLSGDAQWRTDVSVSLGKDGFQYNASMTSELAGIESRLPAPFYKDAMTV
;
A
#
# COMPACT_ATOMS: atom_id res chain seq x y z
N GLY A 1 25.51 7.56 -45.98
CA GLY A 1 25.56 7.97 -44.57
C GLY A 1 24.32 7.45 -43.88
N GLN A 2 24.41 7.05 -42.62
CA GLN A 2 23.22 6.77 -41.81
C GLN A 2 22.59 8.11 -41.43
N GLY A 3 21.45 8.45 -42.03
CA GLY A 3 20.68 9.63 -41.65
C GLY A 3 19.91 9.36 -40.37
N VAL A 4 19.79 10.38 -39.51
CA VAL A 4 18.92 10.36 -38.33
C VAL A 4 17.65 11.14 -38.67
N PHE A 5 16.49 10.52 -38.50
CA PHE A 5 15.20 11.21 -38.59
C PHE A 5 14.78 11.67 -37.19
N GLN A 6 14.43 12.95 -37.05
CA GLN A 6 13.89 13.50 -35.81
C GLN A 6 12.63 14.33 -36.08
N ALA A 7 11.61 14.16 -35.24
CA ALA A 7 10.42 15.00 -35.23
C ALA A 7 10.01 15.28 -33.78
N ARG A 8 9.62 16.54 -33.50
CA ARG A 8 9.17 16.98 -32.18
C ARG A 8 7.74 17.49 -32.29
N VAL A 9 6.89 17.10 -31.35
CA VAL A 9 5.52 17.58 -31.22
C VAL A 9 5.29 17.97 -29.76
N ASP A 10 4.76 19.16 -29.53
CA ASP A 10 4.29 19.57 -28.21
C ASP A 10 2.75 19.48 -28.21
N VAL A 11 2.20 18.83 -27.19
CA VAL A 11 0.77 18.62 -26.97
C VAL A 11 0.40 19.35 -25.68
N ALA A 12 -0.67 20.13 -25.72
CA ALA A 12 -1.17 20.89 -24.58
C ALA A 12 -2.60 20.48 -24.24
N ASP A 13 -2.94 20.53 -22.95
CA ASP A 13 -4.28 20.31 -22.40
C ASP A 13 -4.96 19.04 -22.90
N ALA A 14 -4.19 17.95 -23.04
CA ALA A 14 -4.71 16.69 -23.53
C ALA A 14 -5.30 15.82 -22.40
N GLY A 15 -6.26 14.98 -22.78
CA GLY A 15 -6.67 13.82 -22.00
C GLY A 15 -6.05 12.54 -22.59
N PHE A 16 -5.62 11.60 -21.74
CA PHE A 16 -5.07 10.32 -22.20
C PHE A 16 -5.62 9.12 -21.44
N THR A 17 -6.27 8.21 -22.15
CA THR A 17 -6.74 6.93 -21.61
C THR A 17 -5.73 5.83 -21.95
N PHE A 18 -5.09 5.26 -20.93
CA PHE A 18 -4.09 4.21 -21.09
C PHE A 18 -4.66 2.79 -20.94
N ALA A 19 -5.81 2.63 -20.31
CA ALA A 19 -6.52 1.36 -20.15
C ALA A 19 -8.05 1.59 -20.04
N PRO A 20 -8.90 0.66 -20.50
CA PRO A 20 -10.36 0.84 -20.54
C PRO A 20 -11.01 1.10 -19.18
N ASP A 21 -10.54 0.40 -18.14
CA ASP A 21 -11.13 0.45 -16.80
C ASP A 21 -10.46 1.49 -15.89
N TRP A 22 -9.53 2.29 -16.40
CA TRP A 22 -8.81 3.29 -15.62
C TRP A 22 -9.26 4.71 -15.99
N PRO A 23 -9.27 5.65 -15.04
CA PRO A 23 -9.52 7.06 -15.35
C PRO A 23 -8.49 7.60 -16.33
N ALA A 24 -8.91 8.54 -17.18
CA ALA A 24 -7.99 9.23 -18.06
C ALA A 24 -7.07 10.18 -17.28
N LEU A 25 -5.84 10.33 -17.76
CA LEU A 25 -5.00 11.47 -17.38
C LEU A 25 -5.65 12.76 -17.89
N ALA A 26 -5.58 13.81 -17.09
CA ALA A 26 -5.99 15.17 -17.40
C ALA A 26 -4.80 16.13 -17.29
N ASP A 27 -4.99 17.36 -17.78
CA ASP A 27 -4.02 18.46 -17.75
C ASP A 27 -2.64 18.05 -18.30
N LEU A 28 -2.63 17.18 -19.31
CA LEU A 28 -1.43 16.57 -19.85
C LEU A 28 -0.76 17.49 -20.86
N ASN A 29 0.29 18.17 -20.41
CA ASN A 29 1.20 18.93 -21.26
C ASN A 29 2.41 18.07 -21.59
N MET A 30 2.49 17.55 -22.81
CA MET A 30 3.46 16.52 -23.19
C MET A 30 4.32 16.93 -24.37
N ARG A 31 5.61 16.61 -24.30
CA ARG A 31 6.53 16.67 -25.44
C ARG A 31 6.79 15.28 -25.98
N LEU A 32 6.54 15.11 -27.28
CA LEU A 32 6.83 13.90 -28.04
C LEU A 32 8.10 14.14 -28.87
N MET A 33 9.03 13.19 -28.81
CA MET A 33 10.23 13.14 -29.63
C MET A 33 10.29 11.82 -30.36
N PHE A 34 10.14 11.86 -31.67
CA PHE A 34 10.42 10.75 -32.56
C PHE A 34 11.88 10.82 -32.97
N GLU A 35 12.59 9.71 -32.80
CA GLU A 35 13.94 9.54 -33.32
C GLU A 35 14.04 8.19 -34.00
N ASN A 36 14.14 8.20 -35.33
CA ASN A 36 14.01 7.04 -36.20
C ASN A 36 12.71 6.26 -35.89
N GLU A 37 12.83 5.06 -35.32
CA GLU A 37 11.71 4.21 -34.95
C GLU A 37 11.31 4.37 -33.48
N SER A 38 12.00 5.20 -32.69
CA SER A 38 11.71 5.36 -31.27
C SER A 38 10.81 6.57 -31.01
N LEU A 39 9.99 6.49 -29.96
CA LEU A 39 9.19 7.59 -29.44
C LEU A 39 9.50 7.78 -27.96
N THR A 40 9.87 9.00 -27.57
CA THR A 40 9.98 9.42 -26.18
C THR A 40 8.94 10.49 -25.89
N MET A 41 8.31 10.40 -24.72
CA MET A 41 7.24 11.27 -24.26
C MET A 41 7.60 11.76 -22.87
N THR A 42 7.51 13.06 -22.64
CA THR A 42 7.78 13.63 -21.31
C THR A 42 6.72 14.64 -20.94
N SER A 43 6.27 14.62 -19.70
CA SER A 43 5.39 15.65 -19.15
C SER A 43 5.86 16.03 -17.74
N PRO A 44 6.04 17.34 -17.45
CA PRO A 44 6.49 17.77 -16.13
C PRO A 44 5.41 17.55 -15.06
N ALA A 45 4.14 17.69 -15.44
CA ALA A 45 3.00 17.56 -14.56
C ALA A 45 1.76 17.07 -15.34
N SER A 46 0.94 16.27 -14.68
CA SER A 46 -0.39 15.85 -15.14
C SER A 46 -1.24 15.48 -13.93
N GLN A 47 -2.51 15.14 -14.15
CA GLN A 47 -3.38 14.68 -13.07
C GLN A 47 -4.03 13.35 -13.44
N LEU A 48 -4.20 12.47 -12.45
CA LEU A 48 -5.01 11.27 -12.55
C LEU A 48 -6.09 11.33 -11.48
N MET A 49 -7.32 11.69 -11.88
CA MET A 49 -8.32 12.19 -10.93
C MET A 49 -7.72 13.31 -10.07
N ASP A 50 -7.84 13.23 -8.75
CA ASP A 50 -7.31 14.23 -7.82
C ASP A 50 -5.86 13.96 -7.37
N ILE A 51 -5.15 13.03 -8.03
CA ILE A 51 -3.75 12.72 -7.74
C ILE A 51 -2.86 13.51 -8.69
N GLU A 52 -1.94 14.28 -8.12
CA GLU A 52 -0.94 15.03 -8.88
C GLU A 52 0.15 14.07 -9.34
N LEU A 53 0.46 14.09 -10.64
CA LEU A 53 1.55 13.33 -11.23
C LEU A 53 2.64 14.27 -11.71
N SER A 54 3.90 13.90 -11.47
CA SER A 54 5.07 14.64 -11.92
C SER A 54 6.13 13.74 -12.52
N ASP A 55 7.08 14.34 -13.23
CA ASP A 55 8.23 13.65 -13.84
C ASP A 55 7.81 12.48 -14.76
N LEU A 56 6.70 12.62 -15.49
CA LEU A 56 6.24 11.58 -16.41
C LEU A 56 7.27 11.43 -17.53
N TYR A 57 7.81 10.23 -17.64
CA TYR A 57 8.68 9.82 -18.73
C TYR A 57 8.13 8.54 -19.34
N ALA A 58 7.94 8.53 -20.66
CA ALA A 58 7.48 7.36 -21.36
C ALA A 58 8.28 7.11 -22.64
N ARG A 59 8.45 5.84 -23.00
CA ARG A 59 9.27 5.43 -24.14
C ARG A 59 8.69 4.22 -24.86
N ILE A 60 8.71 4.28 -26.18
CA ILE A 60 8.56 3.16 -27.08
C ILE A 60 9.89 3.03 -27.83
N PRO A 61 10.71 1.98 -27.59
CA PRO A 61 12.05 1.89 -28.17
C PRO A 61 12.03 1.68 -29.69
N ARG A 62 10.98 1.04 -30.20
CA ARG A 62 10.71 0.83 -31.63
C ARG A 62 9.20 0.83 -31.87
N LEU A 63 8.71 1.57 -32.85
CA LEU A 63 7.30 1.66 -33.25
C LEU A 63 6.91 0.42 -34.08
N SER A 64 6.81 -0.72 -33.39
CA SER A 64 6.37 -2.00 -33.94
C SER A 64 5.33 -2.64 -33.01
N GLY A 65 4.43 -3.46 -33.55
CA GLY A 65 3.35 -4.09 -32.76
C GLY A 65 3.81 -4.98 -31.60
N SER A 66 5.06 -5.47 -31.62
CA SER A 66 5.67 -6.26 -30.52
C SER A 66 6.39 -5.41 -29.47
N SER A 67 6.34 -4.08 -29.57
CA SER A 67 7.02 -3.18 -28.65
C SER A 67 6.26 -3.01 -27.35
N VAL A 68 6.94 -2.46 -26.35
CA VAL A 68 6.38 -2.15 -25.03
C VAL A 68 6.52 -0.65 -24.81
N LEU A 69 5.42 -0.02 -24.43
CA LEU A 69 5.41 1.31 -23.87
C LEU A 69 5.79 1.22 -22.39
N THR A 70 6.92 1.80 -22.02
CA THR A 70 7.30 1.97 -20.61
C THR A 70 6.93 3.37 -20.16
N ILE A 71 6.34 3.52 -18.97
CA ILE A 71 6.00 4.80 -18.37
C ILE A 71 6.54 4.80 -16.94
N ASP A 72 7.23 5.86 -16.55
CA ASP A 72 7.67 6.14 -15.20
C ASP A 72 7.05 7.46 -14.76
N ALA A 73 6.51 7.53 -13.55
CA ALA A 73 5.91 8.74 -12.99
C ALA A 73 6.01 8.74 -11.46
N LYS A 74 5.99 9.94 -10.88
CA LYS A 74 5.77 10.15 -9.45
C LYS A 74 4.35 10.63 -9.23
N GLY A 75 3.72 10.18 -8.15
CA GLY A 75 2.38 10.61 -7.76
C GLY A 75 2.34 11.12 -6.34
N GLN A 76 1.59 12.21 -6.11
CA GLN A 76 1.31 12.76 -4.80
C GLN A 76 -0.20 12.90 -4.62
N GLY A 77 -0.70 12.37 -3.52
CA GLY A 77 -2.10 12.48 -3.14
C GLY A 77 -2.31 12.19 -1.66
N SER A 78 -3.56 11.98 -1.28
CA SER A 78 -3.99 11.49 0.03
C SER A 78 -4.44 10.04 -0.06
N GLY A 79 -4.48 9.33 1.06
CA GLY A 79 -4.99 7.96 1.10
C GLY A 79 -6.43 7.83 0.61
N GLU A 80 -7.26 8.83 0.86
CA GLU A 80 -8.64 8.90 0.37
C GLU A 80 -8.71 9.04 -1.15
N GLN A 81 -7.82 9.86 -1.75
CA GLN A 81 -7.73 10.01 -3.20
C GLN A 81 -7.21 8.72 -3.86
N VAL A 82 -6.25 8.04 -3.24
CA VAL A 82 -5.76 6.74 -3.71
C VAL A 82 -6.87 5.68 -3.63
N ALA A 83 -7.62 5.62 -2.53
CA ALA A 83 -8.77 4.73 -2.39
C ALA A 83 -9.84 5.01 -3.45
N ALA A 84 -10.11 6.30 -3.72
CA ALA A 84 -11.03 6.71 -4.79
C ALA A 84 -10.53 6.29 -6.18
N LEU A 85 -9.23 6.41 -6.47
CA LEU A 85 -8.64 5.93 -7.71
C LEU A 85 -8.82 4.42 -7.86
N MET A 86 -8.51 3.63 -6.83
CA MET A 86 -8.66 2.16 -6.88
C MET A 86 -10.11 1.73 -7.07
N ARG A 87 -11.07 2.44 -6.46
CA ARG A 87 -12.52 2.20 -6.65
C ARG A 87 -12.98 2.51 -8.09
N ASN A 88 -12.33 3.46 -8.76
CA ASN A 88 -12.65 3.86 -10.13
C ASN A 88 -11.70 3.23 -11.16
N SER A 89 -10.98 2.16 -10.79
CA SER A 89 -10.07 1.44 -11.67
C SER A 89 -10.53 -0.01 -11.91
N GLY A 90 -9.76 -0.76 -12.71
CA GLY A 90 -9.90 -2.21 -12.84
C GLY A 90 -9.71 -2.99 -11.52
N LEU A 91 -9.29 -2.32 -10.43
CA LEU A 91 -9.10 -2.91 -9.09
C LEU A 91 -10.29 -2.67 -8.15
N LYS A 92 -11.41 -2.15 -8.67
CA LYS A 92 -12.60 -1.79 -7.88
C LYS A 92 -13.12 -2.93 -6.98
N ASP A 93 -13.09 -4.16 -7.47
CA ASP A 93 -13.67 -5.34 -6.80
C ASP A 93 -12.68 -5.99 -5.80
N SER A 94 -11.42 -5.53 -5.76
CA SER A 94 -10.38 -5.99 -4.84
C SER A 94 -9.90 -4.85 -3.93
N LEU A 95 -8.76 -4.22 -4.25
CA LEU A 95 -8.20 -3.12 -3.45
C LEU A 95 -9.15 -1.93 -3.33
N GLY A 96 -9.93 -1.62 -4.37
CA GLY A 96 -10.90 -0.54 -4.32
C GLY A 96 -11.97 -0.75 -3.24
N LYS A 97 -12.44 -1.98 -3.04
CA LYS A 97 -13.38 -2.35 -1.98
C LYS A 97 -12.71 -2.25 -0.61
N ILE A 98 -11.54 -2.87 -0.44
CA ILE A 98 -10.80 -2.91 0.83
C ILE A 98 -10.49 -1.49 1.32
N LEU A 99 -9.91 -0.66 0.46
CA LEU A 99 -9.45 0.69 0.82
C LEU A 99 -10.57 1.70 1.04
N THR A 100 -11.80 1.40 0.64
CA THR A 100 -12.95 2.30 0.83
C THR A 100 -13.91 1.86 1.93
N GLN A 101 -13.87 0.59 2.34
CA GLN A 101 -14.80 0.03 3.32
C GLN A 101 -14.10 -0.38 4.61
N ASP A 102 -12.99 -1.10 4.51
CA ASP A 102 -12.39 -1.81 5.64
C ASP A 102 -11.11 -1.13 6.14
N VAL A 103 -10.26 -0.66 5.21
CA VAL A 103 -8.96 -0.06 5.53
C VAL A 103 -8.93 1.38 5.02
N VAL A 104 -9.15 2.33 5.93
CA VAL A 104 -9.14 3.76 5.60
C VAL A 104 -7.77 4.34 5.93
N VAL A 105 -7.06 4.82 4.92
CA VAL A 105 -5.76 5.49 5.07
C VAL A 105 -5.98 6.99 4.95
N ASN A 106 -5.61 7.74 5.99
CA ASN A 106 -5.67 9.19 6.02
C ASN A 106 -4.25 9.77 5.98
N GLY A 107 -4.11 10.93 5.36
CA GLY A 107 -2.84 11.65 5.25
C GLY A 107 -2.17 11.48 3.87
N PRO A 108 -1.03 12.14 3.66
CA PRO A 108 -0.37 12.19 2.37
C PRO A 108 0.21 10.82 1.99
N ILE A 109 0.20 10.52 0.69
CA ILE A 109 0.88 9.37 0.09
C ILE A 109 1.69 9.88 -1.09
N ALA A 110 2.99 9.59 -1.06
CA ALA A 110 3.88 9.78 -2.19
C ALA A 110 4.11 8.43 -2.89
N SER A 111 4.18 8.40 -4.20
CA SER A 111 4.35 7.15 -4.95
C SER A 111 5.30 7.30 -6.12
N GLU A 112 5.97 6.21 -6.44
CA GLU A 112 6.74 6.02 -7.67
C GLU A 112 6.11 4.85 -8.42
N VAL A 113 5.74 5.07 -9.68
CA VAL A 113 5.00 4.10 -10.48
C VAL A 113 5.73 3.88 -11.80
N LYS A 114 5.85 2.61 -12.17
CA LYS A 114 6.29 2.16 -13.48
C LYS A 114 5.19 1.31 -14.13
N LEU A 115 4.82 1.66 -15.36
CA LEU A 115 3.93 0.88 -16.21
C LEU A 115 4.69 0.28 -17.38
N GLU A 116 4.41 -0.97 -17.68
CA GLU A 116 4.87 -1.67 -18.89
C GLU A 116 3.63 -2.13 -19.65
N ILE A 117 3.37 -1.51 -20.80
CA ILE A 117 2.16 -1.71 -21.61
C ILE A 117 2.58 -2.26 -22.98
N PRO A 118 2.42 -3.56 -23.22
CA PRO A 118 2.64 -4.15 -24.54
C PRO A 118 1.68 -3.56 -25.59
N LEU A 119 2.20 -3.12 -26.74
CA LEU A 119 1.38 -2.52 -27.81
C LEU A 119 0.47 -3.55 -28.52
N ASN A 120 0.67 -4.83 -28.25
CA ASN A 120 -0.21 -5.92 -28.69
C ASN A 120 -1.49 -6.05 -27.83
N GLY A 121 -1.63 -5.23 -26.78
CA GLY A 121 -2.85 -5.11 -25.96
C GLY A 121 -3.02 -6.16 -24.87
N LYS A 122 -1.98 -6.89 -24.47
CA LYS A 122 -2.05 -7.90 -23.40
C LYS A 122 -1.11 -7.57 -22.25
N ASP A 123 -1.51 -7.94 -21.04
CA ASP A 123 -0.69 -8.01 -19.82
C ASP A 123 0.01 -6.71 -19.42
N VAL A 124 -0.78 -5.66 -19.16
CA VAL A 124 -0.26 -4.44 -18.52
C VAL A 124 0.32 -4.80 -17.15
N LYS A 125 1.55 -4.37 -16.91
CA LYS A 125 2.22 -4.53 -15.62
C LYS A 125 2.44 -3.17 -14.99
N ALA A 126 1.85 -2.95 -13.83
CA ALA A 126 2.08 -1.80 -12.98
C ALA A 126 2.92 -2.23 -11.78
N THR A 127 4.03 -1.55 -11.54
CA THR A 127 4.88 -1.79 -10.36
C THR A 127 5.25 -0.47 -9.71
N GLY A 128 5.47 -0.46 -8.41
CA GLY A 128 5.86 0.76 -7.75
C GLY A 128 5.95 0.65 -6.24
N ILE A 129 6.12 1.80 -5.62
CA ILE A 129 6.15 1.97 -4.17
C ILE A 129 5.23 3.13 -3.81
N ALA A 130 4.35 2.94 -2.84
CA ALA A 130 3.64 4.00 -2.15
C ALA A 130 4.27 4.20 -0.76
N ARG A 131 4.50 5.45 -0.36
CA ARG A 131 5.14 5.80 0.92
C ARG A 131 4.13 6.45 1.84
N LEU A 132 4.09 5.92 3.06
CA LEU A 132 3.37 6.51 4.18
C LEU A 132 4.41 7.24 5.04
N ASP A 133 4.04 8.43 5.51
CA ASP A 133 4.85 9.29 6.36
C ASP A 133 3.96 9.91 7.44
N GLY A 134 3.80 9.19 8.55
CA GLY A 134 2.97 9.61 9.67
C GLY A 134 1.47 9.48 9.41
N ASN A 135 1.07 8.60 8.50
CA ASN A 135 -0.34 8.39 8.16
C ASN A 135 -1.12 7.80 9.33
N GLN A 136 -2.44 7.97 9.29
CA GLN A 136 -3.36 7.25 10.14
C GLN A 136 -4.04 6.17 9.32
N VAL A 137 -4.00 4.91 9.79
CA VAL A 137 -4.62 3.77 9.12
C VAL A 137 -5.66 3.16 10.06
N LYS A 138 -6.93 3.22 9.65
CA LYS A 138 -8.05 2.65 10.39
C LYS A 138 -8.49 1.34 9.75
N VAL A 139 -8.54 0.27 10.54
CA VAL A 139 -9.23 -0.98 10.17
C VAL A 139 -10.61 -0.97 10.80
N SER A 140 -11.60 -0.51 10.02
CA SER A 140 -12.94 -0.18 10.49
C SER A 140 -13.69 -1.37 11.07
N SER A 141 -13.54 -2.55 10.48
CA SER A 141 -14.21 -3.79 10.92
C SER A 141 -13.76 -4.28 12.29
N LEU A 142 -12.56 -3.88 12.73
CA LEU A 142 -11.96 -4.29 14.01
C LEU A 142 -11.85 -3.13 15.02
N ASP A 143 -12.28 -1.92 14.63
CA ASP A 143 -12.07 -0.68 15.37
C ASP A 143 -10.60 -0.49 15.82
N LEU A 144 -9.67 -0.83 14.93
CA LEU A 144 -8.24 -0.63 15.15
C LEU A 144 -7.78 0.65 14.47
N MET A 145 -6.97 1.42 15.19
CA MET A 145 -6.32 2.61 14.68
C MET A 145 -4.81 2.44 14.80
N PHE A 146 -4.13 2.53 13.68
CA PHE A 146 -2.68 2.61 13.58
C PHE A 146 -2.33 4.07 13.31
N ASP A 147 -1.75 4.72 14.30
CA ASP A 147 -1.31 6.11 14.19
C ASP A 147 0.15 6.18 13.78
N GLN A 148 0.55 7.27 13.12
CA GLN A 148 1.95 7.50 12.71
C GLN A 148 2.53 6.35 11.88
N ALA A 149 1.72 5.76 11.00
CA ALA A 149 2.14 4.73 10.09
C ALA A 149 3.16 5.31 9.09
N SER A 150 4.38 4.76 9.10
CA SER A 150 5.49 5.19 8.27
C SER A 150 6.22 4.00 7.69
N GLY A 151 6.41 4.01 6.37
CA GLY A 151 7.01 2.90 5.64
C GLY A 151 6.71 2.92 4.15
N ALA A 152 7.08 1.83 3.48
CA ALA A 152 6.87 1.64 2.05
C ALA A 152 5.93 0.47 1.80
N VAL A 153 4.96 0.68 0.92
CA VAL A 153 4.09 -0.36 0.35
C VAL A 153 4.54 -0.59 -1.08
N GLY A 154 5.25 -1.68 -1.31
CA GLY A 154 5.56 -2.15 -2.66
C GLY A 154 4.31 -2.73 -3.31
N PHE A 155 4.15 -2.54 -4.62
CA PHE A 155 3.08 -3.16 -5.36
C PHE A 155 3.51 -3.65 -6.74
N SER A 156 2.83 -4.69 -7.20
CA SER A 156 2.90 -5.22 -8.57
C SER A 156 1.50 -5.67 -8.98
N ASN A 157 0.84 -4.87 -9.81
CA ASN A 157 -0.60 -4.96 -10.09
C ASN A 157 -1.40 -4.96 -8.78
N ALA A 158 -2.18 -6.00 -8.53
CA ALA A 158 -2.97 -6.14 -7.30
C ALA A 158 -2.15 -6.69 -6.12
N ASN A 159 -0.92 -7.19 -6.35
CA ASN A 159 -0.10 -7.72 -5.27
C ASN A 159 0.54 -6.56 -4.51
N ILE A 160 0.50 -6.62 -3.19
CA ILE A 160 1.09 -5.63 -2.29
C ILE A 160 2.06 -6.30 -1.33
N SER A 161 3.07 -5.57 -0.90
CA SER A 161 4.05 -6.03 0.08
C SER A 161 4.48 -4.89 0.99
N ILE A 162 4.56 -5.15 2.27
CA ILE A 162 5.07 -4.26 3.29
C ILE A 162 6.17 -5.00 4.04
N ASP A 163 7.35 -4.40 4.10
CA ASP A 163 8.51 -4.90 4.83
C ASP A 163 8.91 -3.82 5.85
N GLY A 164 8.69 -4.11 7.14
CA GLY A 164 9.10 -3.26 8.25
C GLY A 164 8.38 -1.90 8.35
N LEU A 165 7.08 -1.82 8.02
CA LEU A 165 6.31 -0.61 8.32
C LEU A 165 6.18 -0.45 9.84
N THR A 166 6.34 0.78 10.32
CA THR A 166 6.20 1.11 11.74
C THR A 166 4.96 1.95 11.97
N ALA A 167 4.29 1.75 13.10
CA ALA A 167 3.14 2.53 13.52
C ALA A 167 3.02 2.54 15.05
N SER A 168 2.00 3.22 15.57
CA SER A 168 1.53 3.12 16.94
C SER A 168 0.15 2.48 16.95
N LEU A 169 -0.03 1.41 17.72
CA LEU A 169 -1.32 0.77 17.97
C LEU A 169 -1.56 0.73 19.47
N PHE A 170 -2.74 1.18 19.90
CA PHE A 170 -3.09 1.38 21.32
C PHE A 170 -2.06 2.24 22.08
N GLY A 171 -1.46 3.23 21.38
CA GLY A 171 -0.46 4.12 21.96
C GLY A 171 0.94 3.51 22.10
N GLN A 172 1.15 2.29 21.57
CA GLN A 172 2.43 1.58 21.68
C GLN A 172 3.01 1.24 20.30
N PRO A 173 4.35 1.25 20.13
CA PRO A 173 4.98 0.97 18.83
C PRO A 173 4.67 -0.45 18.33
N VAL A 174 4.36 -0.57 17.04
CA VAL A 174 4.14 -1.86 16.36
C VAL A 174 4.86 -1.87 15.02
N ALA A 175 5.47 -3.00 14.69
CA ALA A 175 5.99 -3.29 13.36
C ALA A 175 4.99 -4.14 12.59
N VAL A 176 4.85 -3.87 11.30
CA VAL A 176 3.90 -4.52 10.39
C VAL A 176 4.65 -5.02 9.16
N GLU A 177 4.51 -6.31 8.90
CA GLU A 177 4.83 -6.93 7.62
C GLU A 177 3.52 -7.44 7.00
N LEU A 178 3.41 -7.34 5.68
CA LEU A 178 2.21 -7.74 4.98
C LEU A 178 2.56 -8.22 3.58
N ALA A 179 1.98 -9.34 3.16
CA ALA A 179 1.91 -9.75 1.77
C ALA A 179 0.44 -9.89 1.36
N GLY A 180 0.07 -9.28 0.24
CA GLY A 180 -1.26 -9.38 -0.32
C GLY A 180 -1.20 -9.80 -1.77
N ASN A 181 -2.09 -10.69 -2.19
CA ASN A 181 -2.15 -11.15 -3.57
C ASN A 181 -3.57 -11.52 -4.00
N GLN A 182 -3.89 -11.18 -5.26
CA GLN A 182 -5.13 -11.64 -5.88
C GLN A 182 -4.95 -13.09 -6.34
N LEU A 183 -5.82 -13.99 -5.88
CA LEU A 183 -5.88 -15.39 -6.31
C LEU A 183 -7.29 -15.72 -6.81
N SER A 184 -7.47 -15.73 -8.14
CA SER A 184 -8.79 -15.96 -8.76
C SER A 184 -9.82 -14.95 -8.21
N ASP A 185 -10.91 -15.44 -7.63
CA ASP A 185 -12.00 -14.65 -7.03
C ASP A 185 -11.76 -14.22 -5.57
N GLU A 186 -10.59 -14.52 -5.00
CA GLU A 186 -10.23 -14.18 -3.62
C GLU A 186 -9.01 -13.26 -3.56
N TYR A 187 -8.99 -12.36 -2.58
CA TYR A 187 -7.80 -11.58 -2.22
C TYR A 187 -7.24 -12.12 -0.90
N LEU A 188 -6.00 -12.61 -0.95
CA LEU A 188 -5.32 -13.18 0.21
C LEU A 188 -4.43 -12.12 0.85
N LEU A 189 -4.41 -12.09 2.18
CA LEU A 189 -3.52 -11.26 2.98
C LEU A 189 -2.86 -12.12 4.04
N ASP A 190 -1.54 -12.08 4.11
CA ASP A 190 -0.73 -12.58 5.22
C ASP A 190 -0.10 -11.39 5.93
N ILE A 191 -0.35 -11.25 7.23
CA ILE A 191 0.03 -10.09 8.03
C ILE A 191 0.80 -10.58 9.25
N GLU A 192 2.01 -10.08 9.44
CA GLU A 192 2.76 -10.24 10.68
C GLU A 192 2.76 -8.91 11.43
N LEU A 193 2.36 -8.94 12.69
CA LEU A 193 2.45 -7.83 13.62
C LEU A 193 3.41 -8.21 14.74
N SER A 194 4.31 -7.32 15.12
CA SER A 194 5.19 -7.55 16.26
C SER A 194 5.46 -6.29 17.06
N GLY A 195 5.78 -6.47 18.35
CA GLY A 195 6.08 -5.36 19.23
C GLY A 195 6.63 -5.84 20.58
N ASN A 196 7.10 -4.87 21.36
CA ASN A 196 7.41 -5.04 22.78
C ASN A 196 6.54 -4.05 23.55
N TRP A 197 5.47 -4.55 24.16
CA TRP A 197 4.42 -3.71 24.75
C TRP A 197 4.41 -3.82 26.25
N ALA A 198 4.22 -2.68 26.92
CA ALA A 198 3.80 -2.61 28.29
C ALA A 198 2.39 -3.22 28.42
N ALA A 199 2.23 -4.14 29.38
CA ALA A 199 0.96 -4.84 29.56
C ALA A 199 -0.12 -3.95 30.19
N GLN A 200 0.26 -3.02 31.06
CA GLN A 200 -0.68 -2.22 31.86
C GLN A 200 -1.71 -1.43 31.05
N PRO A 201 -1.33 -0.63 30.03
CA PRO A 201 -2.32 0.10 29.23
C PRO A 201 -3.36 -0.80 28.55
N LEU A 202 -2.96 -2.01 28.17
CA LEU A 202 -3.85 -2.99 27.54
C LEU A 202 -4.77 -3.64 28.58
N ILE A 203 -4.23 -3.98 29.75
CA ILE A 203 -4.99 -4.56 30.85
C ILE A 203 -6.00 -3.57 31.39
N GLU A 204 -5.64 -2.29 31.55
CA GLU A 204 -6.58 -1.24 31.92
C GLU A 204 -7.76 -1.15 30.94
N LYS A 205 -7.49 -1.29 29.64
CA LYS A 205 -8.53 -1.27 28.60
C LYS A 205 -9.43 -2.51 28.63
N VAL A 206 -8.87 -3.69 28.90
CA VAL A 206 -9.60 -4.97 28.83
C VAL A 206 -10.26 -5.34 30.16
N ASN A 207 -9.53 -5.21 31.26
CA ASN A 207 -10.00 -5.48 32.61
C ASN A 207 -9.21 -4.67 33.67
N PRO A 208 -9.70 -3.45 34.03
CA PRO A 208 -9.05 -2.58 35.00
C PRO A 208 -8.76 -3.22 36.36
N ALA A 209 -9.53 -4.23 36.77
CA ALA A 209 -9.35 -4.89 38.07
C ALA A 209 -7.99 -5.62 38.19
N PHE A 210 -7.33 -5.90 37.07
CA PHE A 210 -6.02 -6.54 37.04
C PHE A 210 -4.84 -5.58 36.84
N ALA A 211 -5.10 -4.29 36.59
CA ALA A 211 -4.06 -3.31 36.25
C ALA A 211 -3.01 -3.12 37.37
N ASP A 212 -3.45 -3.15 38.63
CA ASP A 212 -2.56 -3.05 39.79
C ASP A 212 -1.78 -4.36 40.09
N TYR A 213 -2.17 -5.46 39.46
CA TYR A 213 -1.61 -6.79 39.73
C TYR A 213 -0.69 -7.29 38.63
N LEU A 214 -0.76 -6.72 37.43
CA LEU A 214 -0.02 -7.20 36.26
C LEU A 214 0.75 -6.03 35.65
N SER A 215 2.05 -6.20 35.50
CA SER A 215 2.99 -5.14 35.12
C SER A 215 4.12 -5.67 34.24
N GLY A 216 4.85 -4.74 33.62
CA GLY A 216 6.03 -5.05 32.80
C GLY A 216 5.73 -5.09 31.30
N ASP A 217 6.76 -5.45 30.55
CA ASP A 217 6.76 -5.47 29.09
C ASP A 217 6.85 -6.91 28.56
N ALA A 218 6.22 -7.15 27.43
CA ALA A 218 6.33 -8.42 26.73
C ALA A 218 6.53 -8.22 25.24
N GLN A 219 7.51 -8.94 24.70
CA GLN A 219 7.60 -9.17 23.27
C GLN A 219 6.47 -10.08 22.81
N TRP A 220 5.87 -9.75 21.68
CA TRP A 220 4.81 -10.52 21.08
C TRP A 220 4.91 -10.48 19.55
N ARG A 221 4.38 -11.53 18.94
CA ARG A 221 4.17 -11.64 17.50
C ARG A 221 2.77 -12.17 17.24
N THR A 222 2.09 -11.60 16.25
CA THR A 222 0.79 -12.07 15.77
C THR A 222 0.86 -12.29 14.27
N ASP A 223 0.48 -13.49 13.84
CA ASP A 223 0.30 -13.84 12.44
C ASP A 223 -1.19 -13.85 12.14
N VAL A 224 -1.60 -13.20 11.07
CA VAL A 224 -2.99 -13.15 10.60
C VAL A 224 -3.04 -13.48 9.12
N SER A 225 -3.73 -14.55 8.77
CA SER A 225 -4.07 -14.88 7.38
C SER A 225 -5.53 -14.56 7.14
N VAL A 226 -5.83 -13.79 6.09
CA VAL A 226 -7.17 -13.39 5.68
C VAL A 226 -7.40 -13.80 4.23
N SER A 227 -8.56 -14.41 3.97
CA SER A 227 -9.10 -14.54 2.61
C SER A 227 -10.34 -13.68 2.47
N LEU A 228 -10.34 -12.80 1.46
CA LEU A 228 -11.43 -11.90 1.10
C LEU A 228 -12.09 -12.41 -0.17
N GLY A 229 -13.29 -12.98 -0.06
CA GLY A 229 -14.12 -13.40 -1.18
C GLY A 229 -15.18 -12.37 -1.54
N LYS A 230 -16.01 -12.70 -2.54
CA LYS A 230 -17.14 -11.85 -2.97
C LYS A 230 -18.18 -11.64 -1.85
N ASP A 231 -18.49 -12.71 -1.12
CA ASP A 231 -19.59 -12.77 -0.14
C ASP A 231 -19.16 -12.55 1.32
N GLY A 232 -17.87 -12.32 1.59
CA GLY A 232 -17.36 -12.13 2.94
C GLY A 232 -15.87 -12.38 3.08
N PHE A 233 -15.41 -12.57 4.32
CA PHE A 233 -14.02 -12.85 4.63
C PHE A 233 -13.89 -14.00 5.62
N GLN A 234 -12.76 -14.70 5.54
CA GLN A 234 -12.32 -15.68 6.53
C GLN A 234 -10.97 -15.25 7.07
N TYR A 235 -10.72 -15.49 8.35
CA TYR A 235 -9.43 -15.18 8.94
C TYR A 235 -9.00 -16.26 9.94
N ASN A 236 -7.70 -16.42 10.07
CA ASN A 236 -7.05 -17.15 11.14
C ASN A 236 -6.00 -16.23 11.75
N ALA A 237 -5.97 -16.13 13.08
CA ALA A 237 -5.01 -15.33 13.81
C ALA A 237 -4.38 -16.16 14.92
N SER A 238 -3.05 -16.13 15.01
CA SER A 238 -2.29 -16.72 16.10
C SER A 238 -1.36 -15.68 16.72
N MET A 239 -1.40 -15.55 18.04
CA MET A 239 -0.52 -14.66 18.79
C MET A 239 0.39 -15.47 19.70
N THR A 240 1.66 -15.09 19.75
CA THR A 240 2.68 -15.69 20.63
C THR A 240 3.34 -14.59 21.44
N SER A 241 3.63 -14.89 22.71
CA SER A 241 4.40 -14.02 23.60
C SER A 241 5.04 -14.87 24.69
N GLU A 242 6.31 -14.64 24.98
CA GLU A 242 7.02 -15.36 26.05
C GLU A 242 6.59 -14.91 27.45
N LEU A 243 6.03 -13.70 27.55
CA LEU A 243 5.60 -13.06 28.80
C LEU A 243 6.69 -13.02 29.89
N ALA A 244 7.96 -13.27 29.57
CA ALA A 244 9.04 -13.39 30.55
C ALA A 244 9.18 -12.11 31.39
N GLY A 245 9.06 -10.94 30.75
CA GLY A 245 9.08 -9.63 31.40
C GLY A 245 7.81 -9.23 32.15
N ILE A 246 6.76 -10.07 32.14
CA ILE A 246 5.51 -9.80 32.88
C ILE A 246 5.61 -10.27 34.32
N GLU A 247 5.33 -9.34 35.22
CA GLU A 247 5.16 -9.53 36.65
C GLU A 247 3.68 -9.71 36.99
N SER A 248 3.39 -10.63 37.90
CA SER A 248 2.05 -10.87 38.45
C SER A 248 2.09 -10.89 39.98
N ARG A 249 1.31 -10.02 40.58
CA ARG A 249 1.09 -9.90 42.03
C ARG A 249 -0.25 -10.51 42.46
N LEU A 250 -0.86 -11.33 41.60
CA LEU A 250 -2.06 -12.10 41.94
C LEU A 250 -1.76 -13.16 43.02
N PRO A 251 -2.77 -13.57 43.80
CA PRO A 251 -2.61 -14.67 44.75
C PRO A 251 -2.16 -15.97 44.08
N ALA A 252 -1.57 -16.87 44.87
CA ALA A 252 -1.24 -18.21 44.42
C ALA A 252 -2.47 -18.90 43.78
N PRO A 253 -2.33 -19.61 42.65
CA PRO A 253 -1.07 -19.99 42.00
C PRO A 253 -0.55 -19.01 40.93
N PHE A 254 -1.11 -17.80 40.82
CA PHE A 254 -0.83 -16.88 39.71
C PHE A 254 0.25 -15.84 40.00
N TYR A 255 0.85 -15.85 41.19
CA TYR A 255 2.00 -15.01 41.52
C TYR A 255 3.20 -15.35 40.63
N LYS A 256 3.85 -14.33 40.05
CA LYS A 256 5.04 -14.48 39.18
C LYS A 256 5.90 -13.22 39.25
N ASP A 257 7.21 -13.38 39.35
CA ASP A 257 8.16 -12.28 39.15
C ASP A 257 8.58 -12.18 37.68
N ALA A 258 8.83 -10.96 37.21
CA ALA A 258 9.40 -10.75 35.88
C ALA A 258 10.82 -11.33 35.81
N MET A 259 11.15 -11.95 34.68
CA MET A 259 12.49 -12.42 34.36
C MET A 259 13.17 -11.42 33.42
N THR A 260 14.41 -11.05 33.72
CA THR A 260 15.25 -10.30 32.79
C THR A 260 15.66 -11.21 31.63
N VAL A 261 15.30 -10.84 30.41
CA VAL A 261 15.74 -11.49 29.16
C VAL A 261 16.91 -10.72 28.57
#